data_AF-A0A954UUM0-F1
#
_entry.id   AF-A0A954UUM0-F1
#
_cell.length_a   1.000
_cell.length_b   1.000
_cell.length_c   1.000
_cell.angle_alpha   90.00
_cell.angle_beta   90.00
_cell.angle_gamma   90.00
#
_symmetry.space_group_name_H-M   'P 1'
#
loop_
_entity.id
_entity.type
_entity.pdbx_description
1 polymer ?
#
loop_
_entity_poly.entity_id
_entity_poly.type
_entity_poly.pdbx_seq_one_letter_code
_entity_poly.pdbx_strand_id
1 'polypeptide(L)'
;MNLHSHISASVACLIIAAAVTLSGCGQDQSGGQPSQSAATGESHEHPTEGPHHGSLIELGNEEYHAELLHDEQAGTITVYILDSAGKQAVPVDAKELTINLSHDGQAEQFSLAASPET
;
A
#
# COMPACT_ATOMS: atom_id res chain seq x y z
N MET A 1 2.50 -43.32 -61.77
CA MET A 1 3.40 -44.24 -61.04
C MET A 1 2.77 -44.58 -59.70
N ASN A 2 2.92 -45.85 -59.31
CA ASN A 2 2.39 -46.58 -58.14
C ASN A 2 2.78 -45.89 -56.80
N LEU A 3 1.93 -45.82 -55.75
CA LEU A 3 1.49 -46.81 -54.75
C LEU A 3 2.50 -47.09 -53.60
N HIS A 4 1.96 -47.19 -52.37
CA HIS A 4 2.51 -47.68 -51.06
C HIS A 4 3.26 -46.64 -50.19
N SER A 5 2.94 -46.34 -48.91
CA SER A 5 2.61 -47.13 -47.69
C SER A 5 3.76 -47.93 -47.07
N HIS A 6 4.46 -47.35 -46.08
CA HIS A 6 5.23 -48.02 -45.00
C HIS A 6 5.31 -47.01 -43.82
N ILE A 7 4.65 -47.14 -42.67
CA ILE A 7 4.75 -48.11 -41.54
C ILE A 7 6.18 -48.25 -40.97
N SER A 8 6.25 -48.01 -39.66
CA SER A 8 7.18 -48.51 -38.63
C SER A 8 8.51 -47.80 -38.32
N ALA A 9 8.47 -47.12 -37.16
CA ALA A 9 9.22 -47.47 -35.94
C ALA A 9 10.76 -47.37 -35.93
N SER A 10 11.21 -46.48 -35.04
CA SER A 10 12.37 -46.63 -34.15
C SER A 10 13.74 -46.87 -34.79
N VAL A 11 14.51 -45.81 -35.03
CA VAL A 11 15.95 -45.83 -34.73
C VAL A 11 16.40 -44.43 -34.29
N ALA A 12 16.99 -44.39 -33.11
CA ALA A 12 17.54 -43.23 -32.45
C ALA A 12 18.70 -42.58 -33.21
N CYS A 13 18.73 -41.25 -33.25
CA CYS A 13 19.94 -40.42 -33.42
C CYS A 13 19.57 -39.02 -32.92
N LEU A 14 19.73 -38.71 -31.63
CA LEU A 14 20.99 -38.20 -31.08
C LEU A 14 21.37 -36.85 -31.70
N ILE A 15 20.73 -35.76 -31.27
CA ILE A 15 21.39 -34.44 -31.22
C ILE A 15 21.03 -33.76 -29.89
N ILE A 16 22.04 -33.73 -29.04
CA ILE A 16 22.18 -33.01 -27.77
C ILE A 16 22.88 -31.69 -28.09
N ALA A 17 22.33 -30.56 -27.66
CA ALA A 17 23.04 -29.29 -27.40
C ALA A 17 22.15 -28.45 -26.46
N ALA A 18 22.44 -28.40 -25.15
CA ALA A 18 23.28 -27.39 -24.48
C ALA A 18 22.62 -25.98 -24.52
N ALA A 19 22.38 -25.25 -23.42
CA ALA A 19 22.94 -25.28 -22.08
C ALA A 19 22.07 -24.43 -21.12
N VAL A 20 21.91 -24.84 -19.85
CA VAL A 20 21.68 -23.92 -18.72
C VAL A 20 22.48 -24.45 -17.54
N THR A 21 23.49 -23.68 -17.13
CA THR A 21 24.44 -24.00 -16.07
C THR A 21 23.80 -23.86 -14.69
N LEU A 22 23.90 -24.92 -13.88
CA LEU A 22 23.61 -24.91 -12.45
C LEU A 22 24.75 -24.21 -11.69
N SER A 23 24.40 -23.28 -10.80
CA SER A 23 25.18 -22.94 -9.62
C SER A 23 24.20 -22.58 -8.51
N GLY A 24 23.98 -23.54 -7.62
CA GLY A 24 23.06 -23.40 -6.49
C GLY A 24 23.34 -24.48 -5.47
N CYS A 25 24.47 -24.35 -4.75
CA CYS A 25 24.74 -25.09 -3.53
C CYS A 25 25.16 -24.10 -2.44
N GLY A 26 24.41 -24.10 -1.35
CA GLY A 26 24.69 -23.37 -0.11
C GLY A 26 23.53 -23.57 0.86
N GLN A 27 23.59 -24.66 1.63
CA GLN A 27 22.60 -25.03 2.63
C GLN A 27 22.98 -24.48 4.01
N ASP A 28 21.92 -24.15 4.77
CA ASP A 28 21.82 -23.94 6.22
C ASP A 28 22.33 -22.63 6.80
N GLN A 29 21.41 -21.79 7.29
CA GLN A 29 21.27 -21.50 8.73
C GLN A 29 19.83 -21.14 9.08
N SER A 30 19.28 -21.90 10.04
CA SER A 30 18.09 -21.58 10.81
C SER A 30 18.20 -20.21 11.50
N GLY A 31 17.09 -19.47 11.54
CA GLY A 31 16.69 -18.58 12.63
C GLY A 31 17.64 -17.44 13.03
N GLY A 32 17.24 -16.20 12.75
CA GLY A 32 17.79 -15.05 13.47
C GLY A 32 17.74 -13.74 12.70
N GLN A 33 16.65 -13.00 12.91
CA GLN A 33 16.60 -11.54 12.91
C GLN A 33 16.82 -10.81 11.56
N PRO A 34 15.76 -10.27 10.93
CA PRO A 34 15.94 -9.04 10.17
C PRO A 34 16.47 -8.00 11.16
N SER A 35 17.57 -7.32 10.81
CA SER A 35 18.02 -6.13 11.50
C SER A 35 16.90 -5.11 11.51
N GLN A 36 16.03 -5.20 12.52
CA GLN A 36 15.27 -4.08 13.03
C GLN A 36 16.33 -3.05 13.38
N SER A 37 16.39 -1.99 12.59
CA SER A 37 16.79 -0.71 13.14
C SER A 37 15.92 -0.56 14.38
N ALA A 38 16.53 -0.70 15.55
CA ALA A 38 15.86 -0.50 16.82
C ALA A 38 15.58 1.00 16.93
N ALA A 39 14.58 1.48 16.19
CA ALA A 39 13.61 2.32 16.84
C ALA A 39 13.03 1.39 17.91
N THR A 40 13.46 1.57 19.14
CA THR A 40 12.68 1.16 20.30
C THR A 40 11.39 1.96 20.22
N GLY A 41 10.50 1.53 19.32
CA GLY A 41 9.14 2.00 19.23
C GLY A 41 8.48 1.46 20.47
N GLU A 42 8.53 2.25 21.53
CA GLU A 42 7.56 2.08 22.58
C GLU A 42 6.20 2.07 21.86
N SER A 43 5.48 0.96 21.98
CA SER A 43 4.12 0.86 21.45
C SER A 43 3.26 1.78 22.30
N HIS A 44 3.31 3.07 22.01
CA HIS A 44 2.41 4.05 22.58
C HIS A 44 1.07 3.82 21.92
N GLU A 45 0.03 3.75 22.75
CA GLU A 45 -1.33 3.58 22.25
C GLU A 45 -1.75 4.92 21.64
N HIS A 46 -1.72 5.02 20.31
CA HIS A 46 -2.20 6.21 19.62
C HIS A 46 -3.72 6.25 19.71
N PRO A 47 -4.32 7.39 20.06
CA PRO A 47 -5.77 7.52 20.02
C PRO A 47 -6.28 7.24 18.61
N THR A 48 -7.31 6.41 18.47
CA THR A 48 -7.91 6.10 17.16
C THR A 48 -8.93 7.15 16.72
N GLU A 49 -9.36 8.01 17.65
CA GLU A 49 -10.41 8.99 17.48
C GLU A 49 -9.91 10.42 17.80
N GLY A 50 -10.30 11.36 16.96
CA GLY A 50 -9.97 12.78 17.10
C GLY A 50 -10.95 13.57 17.97
N PRO A 51 -10.71 14.87 18.17
CA PRO A 51 -11.53 15.75 19.01
C PRO A 51 -12.96 15.95 18.51
N HIS A 52 -13.26 15.65 17.24
CA HIS A 52 -14.58 15.75 16.64
C HIS A 52 -15.22 14.37 16.42
N HIS A 53 -14.71 13.32 17.08
CA HIS A 53 -15.19 11.94 16.97
C HIS A 53 -15.01 11.32 15.58
N GLY A 54 -14.07 11.83 14.78
CA GLY A 54 -13.67 11.29 13.50
C GLY A 54 -12.50 10.30 13.60
N SER A 55 -12.23 9.61 12.49
CA SER A 55 -11.06 8.72 12.39
C SER A 55 -9.78 9.52 12.16
N LEU A 56 -8.72 9.20 12.89
CA LEU A 56 -7.41 9.84 12.71
C LEU A 56 -6.58 9.15 11.61
N ILE A 57 -5.91 9.97 10.82
CA ILE A 57 -4.99 9.58 9.75
C ILE A 57 -3.68 10.34 9.98
N GLU A 58 -2.60 9.63 10.27
CA GLU A 58 -1.27 10.21 10.40
C GLU A 58 -0.77 10.73 9.04
N LEU A 59 -0.22 11.94 9.04
CA LEU A 59 0.34 12.58 7.85
C LEU A 59 1.84 12.82 8.06
N GLY A 60 2.65 12.38 7.10
CA GLY A 60 4.10 12.47 7.19
C GLY A 60 4.67 11.51 8.24
N ASN A 61 5.62 11.98 9.03
CA ASN A 61 6.17 11.31 10.21
C ASN A 61 5.46 11.83 11.48
N GLU A 62 4.13 11.79 11.47
CA GLU A 62 3.24 12.24 12.55
C GLU A 62 3.33 13.75 12.86
N GLU A 63 3.81 14.57 11.92
CA GLU A 63 3.84 16.03 12.09
C GLU A 63 2.42 16.61 12.19
N TYR A 64 1.47 15.94 11.54
CA TYR A 64 0.05 16.29 11.55
C TYR A 64 -0.82 15.04 11.57
N HIS A 65 -2.07 15.22 12.00
CA HIS A 65 -3.11 14.22 11.83
C HIS A 65 -4.27 14.83 11.05
N ALA A 66 -4.79 14.14 10.05
CA ALA A 66 -6.09 14.44 9.49
C ALA A 66 -7.17 13.70 10.31
N GLU A 67 -8.21 14.40 10.72
CA GLU A 67 -9.40 13.79 11.28
C GLU A 67 -10.52 13.76 10.23
N LEU A 68 -10.93 12.56 9.85
CA LEU A 68 -11.97 12.32 8.85
C LEU A 68 -13.32 12.09 9.54
N LEU A 69 -14.29 12.94 9.24
CA LEU A 69 -15.68 12.76 9.63
C LEU A 69 -16.50 12.43 8.38
N HIS A 70 -17.34 11.41 8.48
CA HIS A 70 -18.30 11.04 7.45
C HIS A 70 -19.71 11.16 8.01
N ASP A 71 -20.45 12.16 7.55
CA ASP A 71 -21.87 12.33 7.86
C ASP A 71 -22.70 11.75 6.72
N GLU A 72 -23.22 10.55 6.92
CA GLU A 72 -24.05 9.85 5.95
C GLU A 72 -25.40 10.54 5.72
N GLN A 73 -25.93 11.25 6.72
CA GLN A 73 -27.24 11.91 6.63
C GLN A 73 -27.14 13.21 5.82
N ALA A 74 -26.08 13.98 6.06
CA ALA A 74 -25.79 15.19 5.28
C ALA A 74 -25.14 14.88 3.93
N GLY A 75 -24.57 13.68 3.76
CA GLY A 75 -23.82 13.29 2.57
C GLY A 75 -22.51 14.08 2.44
N THR A 76 -21.87 14.38 3.57
CA THR A 76 -20.68 15.24 3.62
C THR A 76 -19.51 14.55 4.28
N ILE A 77 -18.32 14.87 3.79
CA ILE A 77 -17.06 14.57 4.47
C ILE A 77 -16.42 15.86 4.93
N THR A 78 -15.95 15.87 6.17
CA THR A 78 -15.13 16.95 6.73
C THR A 78 -13.76 16.40 7.10
N VAL A 79 -12.71 17.16 6.79
CA VAL A 79 -11.34 16.84 7.20
C VAL A 79 -10.78 17.98 8.01
N TYR A 80 -10.46 17.73 9.28
CA TYR A 80 -9.72 18.68 10.12
C TYR A 80 -8.23 18.35 10.06
N ILE A 81 -7.39 19.38 9.92
CA ILE A 81 -5.94 19.23 10.03
C ILE A 81 -5.53 19.57 11.46
N LEU A 82 -4.98 18.57 12.14
CA LEU A 82 -4.61 18.61 13.54
C LEU A 82 -3.10 18.56 13.74
N ASP A 83 -2.67 18.96 14.93
CA ASP A 83 -1.28 18.88 15.39
C ASP A 83 -0.71 17.45 15.45
N SER A 84 0.57 17.34 15.81
CA SER A 84 1.28 16.07 15.95
C SER A 84 0.74 15.17 17.08
N ALA A 85 -0.14 15.69 17.93
CA ALA A 85 -0.81 14.90 18.97
C ALA A 85 -2.21 14.42 18.53
N GLY A 86 -2.70 14.88 17.38
CA GLY A 86 -4.06 14.63 16.91
C GLY A 86 -5.12 15.25 17.83
N LYS A 87 -4.82 16.40 18.46
CA LYS A 87 -5.72 17.01 19.47
C LYS A 87 -6.22 18.39 19.12
N GLN A 88 -5.46 19.21 18.41
CA GLN A 88 -5.83 20.61 18.16
C GLN A 88 -5.75 20.92 16.67
N ALA A 89 -6.75 21.63 16.14
CA ALA A 89 -6.71 22.11 14.77
C ALA A 89 -5.58 23.14 14.60
N VAL A 90 -4.83 23.03 13.51
CA VAL A 90 -3.69 23.91 13.21
C VAL A 90 -3.79 24.47 11.79
N PRO A 91 -3.40 25.75 11.59
CA PRO A 91 -3.39 26.33 10.26
C PRO A 91 -2.32 25.68 9.38
N VAL A 92 -2.63 25.51 8.10
CA VAL A 92 -1.70 25.07 7.06
C VAL A 92 -1.75 26.02 5.87
N ASP A 93 -0.64 26.11 5.13
CA ASP A 93 -0.57 26.98 3.95
C ASP A 93 -1.41 26.45 2.78
N ALA A 94 -1.64 25.14 2.73
CA ALA A 94 -2.43 24.46 1.70
C ALA A 94 -3.84 25.06 1.59
N LYS A 95 -4.25 25.37 0.35
CA LYS A 95 -5.57 25.98 0.06
C LYS A 95 -6.63 24.96 -0.28
N GLU A 96 -6.23 23.73 -0.57
CA GLU A 96 -7.11 22.61 -0.85
C GLU A 96 -6.44 21.30 -0.46
N LEU A 97 -7.27 20.29 -0.21
CA LEU A 97 -6.87 18.90 -0.01
C LEU A 97 -7.45 18.06 -1.14
N THR A 98 -6.61 17.24 -1.76
CA THR A 98 -7.04 16.27 -2.77
C THR A 98 -7.38 14.95 -2.08
N ILE A 99 -8.58 14.42 -2.33
CA ILE A 99 -9.03 13.13 -1.82
C ILE A 99 -9.33 12.19 -2.98
N ASN A 100 -8.73 10.99 -2.92
CA ASN A 100 -9.00 9.91 -3.86
C ASN A 100 -9.89 8.88 -3.17
N LEU A 101 -11.11 8.72 -3.65
CA LEU A 101 -12.07 7.74 -3.16
C LEU A 101 -12.17 6.60 -4.16
N SER A 102 -12.05 5.35 -3.69
CA SER A 102 -12.36 4.17 -4.50
C SER A 102 -13.69 3.59 -4.06
N HIS A 103 -14.64 3.44 -4.98
CA HIS A 103 -15.92 2.76 -4.74
C HIS A 103 -16.26 1.88 -5.94
N ASP A 104 -16.70 0.64 -5.70
CA ASP A 104 -16.99 -0.36 -6.74
C ASP A 104 -15.85 -0.56 -7.76
N GLY A 105 -14.60 -0.41 -7.32
CA GLY A 105 -13.42 -0.54 -8.18
C GLY A 105 -13.15 0.66 -9.09
N GLN A 106 -13.92 1.75 -8.97
CA GLN A 106 -13.69 3.01 -9.65
C GLN A 106 -13.05 4.02 -8.69
N ALA A 107 -11.99 4.67 -9.12
CA ALA A 107 -11.36 5.76 -8.39
C ALA A 107 -11.91 7.10 -8.88
N GLU A 108 -12.30 7.95 -7.94
CA GLU A 108 -12.71 9.34 -8.18
C GLU A 108 -11.89 10.28 -7.29
N GLN A 109 -11.53 11.44 -7.83
CA GLN A 109 -10.72 12.43 -7.14
C GLN A 109 -11.55 13.70 -6.88
N PHE A 110 -11.50 14.19 -5.65
CA PHE A 110 -12.18 15.39 -5.20
C PHE A 110 -11.17 16.40 -4.67
N SER A 111 -11.45 17.69 -4.87
CA SER A 111 -10.72 18.79 -4.21
C SER A 111 -11.60 19.41 -3.13
N LEU A 112 -11.10 19.39 -1.89
CA LEU A 112 -11.74 20.02 -0.73
C LEU A 112 -11.02 21.34 -0.46
N ALA A 113 -11.68 22.47 -0.73
CA ALA A 113 -11.13 23.79 -0.42
C ALA A 113 -11.02 23.98 1.11
N ALA A 114 -9.92 24.58 1.55
CA ALA A 114 -9.71 24.90 2.95
C ALA A 114 -10.79 25.89 3.44
N SER A 115 -11.36 25.60 4.61
CA SER A 115 -12.30 26.48 5.32
C SER A 115 -11.65 26.85 6.65
N PRO A 116 -10.93 27.99 6.74
CA PRO A 116 -10.27 28.39 7.97
C PRO A 116 -11.29 28.70 9.06
N GLU A 117 -11.07 28.15 10.25
CA GLU A 117 -11.77 28.56 11.47
C GLU A 117 -11.36 30.00 11.82
N THR A 118 -12.33 30.84 12.18
CA THR A 118 -12.13 32.27 12.53
C THR A 118 -11.91 32.50 14.02
#